data_AF-A0A2E5G7V3-F1
#
_entry.id   AF-A0A2E5G7V3-F1
#
_cell.length_a   1.000
_cell.length_b   1.000
_cell.length_c   1.000
_cell.angle_alpha   90.00
_cell.angle_beta   90.00
_cell.angle_gamma   90.00
#
_symmetry.space_group_name_H-M   'P 1'
#
loop_
_entity.id
_entity.type
_entity.pdbx_description
1 polymer ?
#
loop_
_entity_poly.entity_id
_entity_poly.type
_entity_poly.pdbx_seq_one_letter_code
_entity_poly.pdbx_strand_id
1 'polypeptide(L)'
;DQVVAGDGTKLTVPLEITNLGNIAIERGTRIAVDIIAMPTAGGDEITVDRIENISISNLRPGKMKRVNLSTRLLPAGLDGNYQLLLKADSTDVVPEELREQVLEENNEALTPEDQIILVSPHA
;
A
#
# COMPACT_ATOMS: atom_id res chain seq x y z
N ASP A 1 12.24 4.16 -15.36
CA ASP A 1 12.70 5.32 -14.56
C ASP A 1 11.66 6.43 -14.61
N GLN A 2 10.88 6.57 -13.54
CA GLN A 2 9.95 7.69 -13.35
C GLN A 2 10.53 8.61 -12.28
N VAL A 3 10.95 9.82 -12.69
CA VAL A 3 11.41 10.86 -11.77
C VAL A 3 10.20 11.63 -11.26
N VAL A 4 10.05 11.71 -9.94
CA VAL A 4 8.96 12.45 -9.30
C VAL A 4 9.55 13.51 -8.38
N ALA A 5 9.21 14.77 -8.61
CA ALA A 5 9.62 15.84 -7.72
C ALA A 5 8.90 15.72 -6.37
N GLY A 6 9.67 15.79 -5.28
CA GLY A 6 9.15 15.80 -3.91
C GLY A 6 8.59 17.18 -3.55
N ASP A 7 7.49 17.61 -4.16
CA ASP A 7 6.86 18.91 -3.91
C ASP A 7 5.34 18.82 -3.63
N GLY A 8 4.85 17.64 -3.26
CA GLY A 8 3.42 17.36 -3.18
C GLY A 8 2.82 16.80 -4.47
N THR A 9 3.68 16.27 -5.36
CA THR A 9 3.25 15.53 -6.54
C THR A 9 2.25 14.45 -6.14
N LYS A 10 1.09 14.50 -6.81
CA LYS A 10 0.02 13.54 -6.60
C LYS A 10 0.37 12.24 -7.30
N LEU A 11 0.51 11.17 -6.53
CA LEU A 11 0.65 9.82 -7.04
C LEU A 11 -0.71 9.13 -7.07
N THR A 12 -0.92 8.32 -8.11
CA THR A 12 -2.02 7.35 -8.15
C THR A 12 -1.39 5.96 -8.20
N VAL A 13 -1.55 5.19 -7.12
CA VAL A 13 -1.00 3.84 -6.99
C VAL A 13 -2.14 2.84 -7.17
N PRO A 14 -2.16 2.03 -8.25
CA PRO A 14 -3.13 0.97 -8.40
C PRO A 14 -2.79 -0.18 -7.42
N LEU A 15 -3.78 -0.61 -6.64
CA LEU A 15 -3.70 -1.75 -5.72
C LEU A 15 -4.74 -2.80 -6.11
N GLU A 16 -4.34 -4.06 -6.15
CA GLU A 16 -5.23 -5.21 -6.32
C GLU A 16 -5.30 -6.01 -5.03
N ILE A 17 -6.48 -6.09 -4.43
CA ILE A 17 -6.73 -6.82 -3.18
C ILE A 17 -7.48 -8.09 -3.53
N THR A 18 -6.96 -9.25 -3.13
CA THR A 18 -7.58 -10.55 -3.39
C THR A 18 -7.94 -11.24 -2.09
N ASN A 19 -9.18 -11.72 -1.96
CA ASN A 19 -9.53 -12.58 -0.84
C ASN A 19 -9.03 -14.01 -1.13
N LEU A 20 -7.93 -14.41 -0.49
CA LEU A 20 -7.35 -15.76 -0.59
C LEU A 20 -7.96 -16.74 0.42
N GLY A 21 -8.77 -16.26 1.36
CA GLY A 21 -9.49 -17.08 2.32
C GLY A 21 -10.66 -17.86 1.69
N ASN A 22 -11.36 -18.63 2.52
CA ASN A 22 -12.52 -19.44 2.12
C ASN A 22 -13.88 -18.82 2.53
N ILE A 23 -13.86 -17.69 3.24
CA ILE A 23 -15.04 -16.95 3.69
C ILE A 23 -15.12 -15.63 2.91
N ALA A 24 -16.32 -15.24 2.50
CA ALA A 24 -16.51 -13.95 1.84
C ALA A 24 -16.41 -12.79 2.85
N ILE A 25 -15.76 -11.71 2.47
CA ILE A 25 -15.69 -10.49 3.28
C ILE A 25 -17.10 -9.91 3.46
N GLU A 26 -17.43 -9.54 4.69
CA GLU A 26 -18.75 -9.04 5.04
C GLU A 26 -19.12 -7.75 4.29
N ARG A 27 -20.43 -7.51 4.19
CA ARG A 27 -20.93 -6.27 3.61
C ARG A 27 -20.64 -5.11 4.56
N GLY A 28 -20.07 -4.03 4.03
CA GLY A 28 -19.79 -2.81 4.81
C GLY A 28 -18.35 -2.74 5.31
N THR A 29 -17.59 -3.83 5.25
CA THR A 29 -16.18 -3.87 5.64
C THR A 29 -15.35 -2.88 4.84
N ARG A 30 -14.50 -2.17 5.58
CA ARG A 30 -13.61 -1.12 5.10
C ARG A 30 -12.30 -1.22 5.86
N ILE A 31 -11.22 -1.07 5.12
CA ILE A 31 -9.85 -1.17 5.64
C ILE A 31 -9.13 0.16 5.47
N ALA A 32 -8.03 0.30 6.21
CA ALA A 32 -6.98 1.26 5.91
C ALA A 32 -5.90 0.60 5.03
N VAL A 33 -5.21 1.41 4.23
CA VAL A 33 -3.97 1.00 3.55
C VAL A 33 -2.88 2.00 3.89
N ASP A 34 -1.76 1.50 4.41
CA ASP A 34 -0.56 2.31 4.64
C ASP A 34 0.31 2.29 3.38
N ILE A 35 0.79 3.47 3.00
CA ILE A 35 1.78 3.64 1.93
C ILE A 35 3.09 4.03 2.58
N ILE A 36 4.12 3.21 2.36
CA ILE A 36 5.42 3.33 2.99
C ILE A 36 6.46 3.45 1.89
N ALA A 37 7.35 4.44 1.99
CA ALA A 37 8.51 4.56 1.13
C ALA A 37 9.67 3.78 1.74
N MET A 38 10.19 2.82 0.97
CA MET A 38 11.35 2.00 1.33
C MET A 38 12.59 2.47 0.54
N PRO A 39 13.63 2.99 1.20
CA PRO A 39 14.85 3.42 0.51
C PRO A 39 15.57 2.23 -0.14
N THR A 40 15.88 2.31 -1.44
CA THR A 40 16.57 1.21 -2.14
C THR A 40 18.04 1.08 -1.77
N ALA A 41 18.64 2.15 -1.22
CA ALA A 41 20.03 2.17 -0.75
C ALA A 41 20.19 1.66 0.69
N GLY A 42 19.09 1.22 1.33
CA GLY A 42 19.03 0.94 2.76
C GLY A 42 18.76 2.19 3.59
N GLY A 43 18.15 2.00 4.76
CA GLY A 43 17.70 3.06 5.65
C GLY A 43 16.36 2.74 6.31
N ASP A 44 15.82 3.69 7.05
CA ASP A 44 14.53 3.53 7.73
C ASP A 44 13.37 3.67 6.74
N GLU A 45 12.33 2.86 6.95
CA GLU A 45 11.04 3.00 6.27
C GLU A 45 10.35 4.30 6.66
N ILE A 46 9.69 4.95 5.69
CA ILE A 46 9.01 6.22 5.91
C ILE A 46 7.55 6.10 5.53
N THR A 47 6.64 6.22 6.49
CA THR A 47 5.20 6.29 6.19
C THR A 47 4.91 7.55 5.38
N VAL A 48 4.43 7.37 4.15
CA VAL A 48 4.05 8.44 3.23
C VAL A 48 2.63 8.92 3.55
N ASP A 49 1.71 7.97 3.73
CA ASP A 49 0.29 8.27 3.91
C ASP A 49 -0.45 7.05 4.47
N ARG A 50 -1.64 7.29 5.03
CA ARG A 50 -2.61 6.26 5.39
C ARG A 50 -3.94 6.59 4.75
N ILE A 51 -4.39 5.71 3.85
CA ILE A 51 -5.66 5.89 3.16
C ILE A 51 -6.73 5.07 3.86
N GLU A 52 -7.62 5.78 4.55
CA GLU A 52 -8.72 5.22 5.31
C GLU A 52 -9.92 4.84 4.43
N ASN A 53 -10.83 4.04 5.01
CA ASN A 53 -12.20 3.88 4.50
C ASN A 53 -12.30 3.20 3.12
N ILE A 54 -11.31 2.37 2.74
CA ILE A 54 -11.30 1.62 1.49
C ILE A 54 -12.27 0.44 1.62
N SER A 55 -13.39 0.49 0.90
CA SER A 55 -14.37 -0.59 0.92
C SER A 55 -13.82 -1.84 0.22
N ILE A 56 -13.90 -2.99 0.90
CA ILE A 56 -13.62 -4.34 0.35
C ILE A 56 -14.83 -5.26 0.50
N SER A 57 -16.01 -4.66 0.67
CA SER A 57 -17.25 -5.36 0.99
C SER A 57 -17.63 -6.43 -0.05
N ASN A 58 -18.15 -7.56 0.43
CA ASN A 58 -18.61 -8.71 -0.38
C ASN A 58 -17.52 -9.34 -1.27
N LEU A 59 -16.24 -9.14 -0.95
CA LEU A 59 -15.17 -9.77 -1.70
C LEU A 59 -15.17 -11.28 -1.42
N ARG A 60 -15.67 -12.05 -2.38
CA ARG A 60 -15.79 -13.51 -2.27
C ARG A 60 -14.42 -14.20 -2.37
N PRO A 61 -14.28 -15.44 -1.87
CA PRO A 61 -13.08 -16.25 -2.07
C PRO A 61 -12.59 -16.27 -3.52
N GLY A 62 -11.29 -16.06 -3.71
CA GLY A 62 -10.61 -16.00 -5.01
C GLY A 62 -11.02 -14.82 -5.89
N LYS A 63 -11.77 -13.84 -5.37
CA LYS A 63 -12.11 -12.62 -6.09
C LYS A 63 -11.19 -11.48 -5.70
N MET A 64 -10.98 -10.61 -6.68
CA MET A 64 -10.13 -9.44 -6.57
C MET A 64 -10.94 -8.15 -6.64
N LYS A 65 -10.40 -7.10 -6.01
CA LYS A 65 -10.87 -5.73 -6.12
C LYS A 65 -9.68 -4.83 -6.45
N ARG A 66 -9.85 -3.99 -7.46
CA ARG A 66 -8.88 -2.96 -7.81
C ARG A 66 -9.27 -1.63 -7.19
N VAL A 67 -8.30 -0.95 -6.60
CA VAL A 67 -8.46 0.36 -5.98
C VAL A 67 -7.32 1.26 -6.46
N ASN A 68 -7.63 2.49 -6.84
CA ASN A 68 -6.62 3.49 -7.17
C ASN A 68 -6.42 4.39 -5.95
N LEU A 69 -5.29 4.23 -5.29
CA LEU A 69 -4.91 5.01 -4.12
C LEU A 69 -4.34 6.34 -4.58
N SER A 70 -4.91 7.45 -4.12
CA SER A 70 -4.38 8.78 -4.37
C SER A 70 -3.62 9.26 -3.14
N THR A 71 -2.33 9.51 -3.29
CA THR A 71 -1.49 10.08 -2.23
C THR A 71 -0.65 11.24 -2.78
N ARG A 72 0.05 11.95 -1.90
CA ARG A 72 1.02 12.98 -2.26
C ARG A 72 2.35 12.63 -1.64
N LEU A 73 3.41 12.63 -2.44
CA LEU A 73 4.76 12.59 -1.88
C LEU A 73 5.02 13.94 -1.21
N LEU A 74 5.00 13.96 0.12
CA LEU A 74 5.26 15.18 0.86
C LEU A 74 6.76 15.53 0.77
N PRO A 75 7.10 16.81 0.53
CA PRO A 75 8.46 17.25 0.21
C PRO A 75 9.56 16.98 1.24
N ALA A 76 9.20 16.80 2.51
CA ALA A 76 10.18 16.94 3.58
C ALA A 76 10.86 15.60 3.89
N GLY A 77 12.10 15.43 3.43
CA GLY A 77 13.01 14.41 3.93
C GLY A 77 13.14 13.13 3.09
N LEU A 78 12.50 13.06 1.93
CA LEU A 78 12.68 11.98 0.97
C LEU A 78 13.61 12.45 -0.16
N ASP A 79 14.89 12.12 -0.07
CA ASP A 79 15.86 12.28 -1.17
C ASP A 79 16.41 10.89 -1.53
N GLY A 80 16.39 10.57 -2.82
CA GLY A 80 16.90 9.33 -3.37
C GLY A 80 15.83 8.43 -3.99
N ASN A 81 16.21 7.16 -4.14
CA ASN A 81 15.39 6.14 -4.80
C ASN A 81 14.59 5.35 -3.77
N TYR A 82 13.29 5.21 -4.04
CA TYR A 82 12.38 4.48 -3.17
C TYR A 82 11.53 3.49 -3.97
N GLN A 83 11.19 2.38 -3.31
CA GLN A 83 10.04 1.56 -3.66
C GLN A 83 8.88 1.90 -2.72
N LEU A 84 7.64 1.70 -3.17
CA LEU A 84 6.47 1.84 -2.30
C LEU A 84 6.04 0.46 -1.81
N LEU A 85 6.03 0.30 -0.50
CA LEU A 85 5.39 -0.80 0.21
C LEU A 85 3.97 -0.38 0.58
N LEU A 86 2.99 -1.16 0.19
CA LEU A 86 1.58 -0.98 0.53
C LEU A 86 1.19 -2.07 1.52
N LYS A 87 0.66 -1.69 2.68
CA LYS A 87 0.10 -2.65 3.65
C LYS A 87 -1.41 -2.49 3.70
N ALA A 88 -2.13 -3.48 3.19
CA ALA A 88 -3.58 -3.53 3.29
C ALA A 88 -4.01 -3.95 4.70
N ASP A 89 -5.21 -3.51 5.09
CA ASP A 89 -5.78 -3.77 6.41
C ASP A 89 -4.84 -3.43 7.58
N SER A 90 -4.18 -2.27 7.49
CA SER A 90 -3.23 -1.80 8.52
C SER A 90 -3.85 -1.54 9.89
N THR A 91 -5.17 -1.70 10.02
CA THR A 91 -5.94 -1.61 11.26
C THR A 91 -6.45 -2.96 11.78
N ASP A 92 -6.13 -4.06 11.09
CA ASP A 92 -6.49 -5.43 11.47
C ASP A 92 -8.00 -5.61 11.73
N VAL A 93 -8.82 -5.24 10.73
CA VAL A 93 -10.29 -5.35 10.85
C VAL A 93 -10.86 -6.60 10.17
N VAL A 94 -10.08 -7.28 9.33
CA VAL A 94 -10.43 -8.54 8.68
C VAL A 94 -9.66 -9.66 9.38
N PRO A 95 -10.35 -10.55 10.11
CA PRO A 95 -9.68 -11.71 10.68
C PRO A 95 -9.15 -12.64 9.59
N GLU A 96 -7.85 -12.90 9.61
CA GLU A 96 -7.15 -13.72 8.60
C GLU A 96 -6.85 -15.16 9.06
N GLU A 97 -7.48 -15.59 10.14
CA GLU A 97 -7.19 -16.85 10.80
C GLU A 97 -7.59 -18.08 9.98
N LEU A 98 -6.59 -18.79 9.46
CA LEU A 98 -6.70 -20.20 9.09
C LEU A 98 -5.75 -21.00 9.97
N ARG A 99 -6.23 -21.45 11.14
CA ARG A 99 -5.62 -22.46 12.04
C ARG A 99 -4.10 -22.30 12.26
N GLU A 100 -3.76 -21.74 13.42
CA GLU A 100 -2.39 -21.61 13.98
C GLU A 100 -1.43 -20.63 13.29
N GLN A 101 -1.78 -20.03 12.16
CA GLN A 101 -0.99 -18.97 11.52
C GLN A 101 -1.86 -17.75 11.20
N VAL A 102 -1.43 -16.60 11.71
CA VAL A 102 -1.91 -15.27 11.31
C VAL A 102 -1.05 -14.88 10.10
N LEU A 103 -1.68 -14.66 8.94
CA LEU A 103 -0.99 -14.48 7.65
C LEU A 103 -0.94 -13.03 7.18
N GLU A 104 -0.77 -12.06 8.09
CA GLU A 104 -0.71 -10.62 7.77
C GLU A 104 0.36 -10.27 6.72
N GLU A 105 1.39 -11.08 6.58
CA GLU A 105 2.45 -10.88 5.57
C GLU A 105 1.89 -10.88 4.13
N ASN A 106 0.72 -11.50 3.89
CA ASN A 106 0.10 -11.53 2.56
C ASN A 106 -0.66 -10.24 2.20
N ASN A 107 -0.81 -9.31 3.15
CA ASN A 107 -1.42 -8.01 2.94
C ASN A 107 -0.42 -6.94 2.47
N GLU A 108 0.84 -7.34 2.26
CA GLU A 108 1.89 -6.47 1.78
C GLU A 108 2.08 -6.58 0.27
N ALA A 109 2.23 -5.43 -0.41
CA ALA A 109 2.59 -5.37 -1.82
C ALA A 109 3.69 -4.33 -2.04
N LEU A 110 4.79 -4.74 -2.66
CA LEU A 110 5.91 -3.87 -3.01
C LEU A 110 5.90 -3.53 -4.50
N THR A 111 6.12 -2.26 -4.84
CA THR A 111 6.27 -1.87 -6.24
C THR A 111 7.48 -2.57 -6.88
N PRO A 112 7.36 -3.08 -8.12
CA PRO A 112 8.47 -3.68 -8.86
C PRO A 112 9.72 -2.79 -8.93
N GLU A 113 10.90 -3.39 -9.03
CA GLU A 113 12.19 -2.67 -9.11
C GLU A 113 12.32 -1.78 -10.36
N ASP A 114 11.55 -2.03 -11.42
CA ASP A 114 11.49 -1.17 -12.61
C ASP A 114 10.57 0.06 -12.43
N GLN A 115 9.83 0.12 -11.32
CA GLN A 115 9.01 1.27 -10.89
C GLN A 115 9.65 2.06 -9.74
N ILE A 116 10.99 2.07 -9.64
CA ILE A 116 11.71 2.94 -8.71
C ILE A 116 11.27 4.39 -8.91
N ILE A 117 10.87 5.01 -7.80
CA ILE A 117 10.53 6.42 -7.73
C ILE A 117 11.78 7.16 -7.27
N LEU A 118 12.35 7.96 -8.16
CA LEU A 118 13.39 8.90 -7.79
C LEU A 118 12.72 10.15 -7.22
N VAL A 119 12.91 10.40 -5.93
CA VAL A 119 12.51 11.64 -5.27
C VAL A 119 13.75 12.53 -5.17
N SER A 120 13.65 13.75 -5.68
CA SER A 120 14.74 14.72 -5.58
C SER A 120 14.25 15.98 -4.86
N PRO A 121 15.03 16.52 -3.89
CA PRO A 121 14.76 17.81 -3.31
C PRO A 121 14.91 18.87 -4.40
N HIS A 122 13.93 19.76 -4.53
CA HIS A 122 14.15 20.98 -5.29
C HIS A 122 14.86 22.02 -4.42
N ALA A 123 15.83 22.70 -5.02
CA ALA A 123 16.53 23.86 -4.47
C ALA A 123 15.61 25.08 -4.36
#